data_AF-A0A178Y7M2-F1
#
_entry.id   AF-A0A178Y7M2-F1
#
_cell.length_a   1.000
_cell.length_b   1.000
_cell.length_c   1.000
_cell.angle_alpha   90.00
_cell.angle_beta   90.00
_cell.angle_gamma   90.00
#
_symmetry.space_group_name_H-M   'P 1'
#
loop_
_entity.id
_entity.type
_entity.pdbx_description
1 polymer ?
#
loop_
_entity_poly.entity_id
_entity_poly.type
_entity_poly.pdbx_seq_one_letter_code
_entity_poly.pdbx_strand_id
1 'polypeptide(L)'
;MAADMDEFWVFGYGSLMWNPGFRFEEKLTARAFGYRRSLCVRSWVHRGTERRPGLVLGLDYGGSCIGMAFRVASAERVGVTNYLRERELVTHVYKERTMPVQLSDGRRVPALAYVIDRNHVQYAGALSAEAAAATVATAVGKSGNNREYVLNTLAHLKEMGIRDHWLEEVAANLTAGAAASAQA
;
A
#
# COMPACT_ATOMS: atom_id res chain seq x y z
N MET A 1 -29.55 -4.99 3.06
CA MET A 1 -29.49 -5.42 1.65
C MET A 1 -28.19 -6.18 1.48
N ALA A 2 -28.26 -7.46 1.12
CA ALA A 2 -27.08 -8.28 0.86
C ALA A 2 -26.42 -7.75 -0.42
N ALA A 3 -25.10 -7.54 -0.40
CA ALA A 3 -24.35 -7.21 -1.61
C ALA A 3 -24.58 -8.31 -2.64
N ASP A 4 -24.87 -7.93 -3.88
CA ASP A 4 -25.06 -8.86 -4.97
C ASP A 4 -23.76 -9.68 -5.13
N MET A 5 -23.85 -11.01 -5.08
CA MET A 5 -22.68 -11.90 -4.97
C MET A 5 -21.82 -11.90 -6.25
N ASP A 6 -22.30 -11.27 -7.32
CA ASP A 6 -21.60 -11.10 -8.59
C ASP A 6 -20.82 -9.78 -8.72
N GLU A 7 -20.88 -8.89 -7.72
CA GLU A 7 -20.07 -7.67 -7.75
C GLU A 7 -18.58 -7.97 -7.55
N PHE A 8 -17.74 -7.40 -8.42
CA PHE A 8 -16.29 -7.47 -8.29
C PHE A 8 -15.73 -6.15 -7.77
N TRP A 9 -15.24 -6.17 -6.54
CA TRP A 9 -14.57 -5.03 -5.92
C TRP A 9 -13.07 -5.26 -5.77
N VAL A 10 -12.28 -4.21 -5.94
CA VAL A 10 -10.84 -4.18 -5.64
C VAL A 10 -10.58 -3.16 -4.55
N PHE A 11 -9.83 -3.53 -3.51
CA PHE A 11 -9.41 -2.65 -2.43
C PHE A 11 -7.95 -2.24 -2.59
N GLY A 12 -7.72 -0.93 -2.72
CA GLY A 12 -6.40 -0.31 -2.75
C GLY A 12 -6.10 0.40 -1.44
N TYR A 13 -4.89 0.19 -0.89
CA TYR A 13 -4.41 0.83 0.34
C TYR A 13 -3.12 1.64 0.13
N GLY A 14 -2.58 1.65 -1.08
CA GLY A 14 -1.38 2.38 -1.48
C GLY A 14 -1.56 2.98 -2.88
N SER A 15 -0.62 2.75 -3.79
CA SER A 15 -0.62 3.38 -5.12
C SER A 15 -1.90 3.17 -5.94
N LEU A 16 -2.60 2.05 -5.76
CA LEU A 16 -3.89 1.78 -6.41
C LEU A 16 -4.97 2.83 -6.11
N MET A 17 -4.89 3.54 -4.98
CA MET A 17 -5.90 4.53 -4.60
C MET A 17 -5.93 5.75 -5.54
N TRP A 18 -4.76 6.17 -6.05
CA TRP A 18 -4.62 7.31 -6.95
C TRP A 18 -4.21 6.90 -8.38
N ASN A 19 -3.59 5.75 -8.55
CA ASN A 19 -3.20 5.20 -9.84
C ASN A 19 -3.69 3.75 -9.99
N PRO A 20 -5.00 3.52 -10.16
CA PRO A 20 -5.58 2.18 -10.26
C PRO A 20 -5.10 1.45 -11.53
N GLY A 21 -4.98 2.14 -12.66
CA GLY A 21 -4.53 1.54 -13.92
C GLY A 21 -5.56 0.65 -14.62
N PHE A 22 -6.83 0.67 -14.17
CA PHE A 22 -7.95 -0.05 -14.77
C PHE A 22 -9.23 0.78 -14.72
N ARG A 23 -10.23 0.40 -15.52
CA ARG A 23 -11.56 1.02 -15.55
C ARG A 23 -12.41 0.51 -14.39
N PHE A 24 -13.15 1.40 -13.75
CA PHE A 24 -14.09 1.09 -12.68
C PHE A 24 -15.39 1.86 -12.88
N GLU A 25 -16.48 1.29 -12.38
CA GLU A 25 -17.83 1.88 -12.43
C GLU A 25 -18.12 2.72 -11.19
N GLU A 26 -17.45 2.42 -10.08
CA GLU A 26 -17.63 3.09 -8.80
C GLU A 26 -16.32 3.16 -8.02
N LYS A 27 -16.10 4.26 -7.30
CA LYS A 27 -14.95 4.47 -6.42
C LYS A 27 -15.42 5.08 -5.11
N LEU A 28 -15.20 4.38 -4.00
CA LEU A 28 -15.61 4.80 -2.67
C LEU A 28 -14.46 4.66 -1.67
N THR A 29 -14.43 5.52 -0.68
CA THR A 29 -13.57 5.31 0.48
C THR A 29 -14.03 4.04 1.18
N ALA A 30 -13.09 3.21 1.61
CA ALA A 30 -13.40 1.95 2.26
C ALA A 30 -12.47 1.69 3.44
N ARG A 31 -12.95 0.91 4.41
CA ARG A 31 -12.19 0.48 5.57
C ARG A 31 -12.08 -1.04 5.61
N ALA A 32 -10.85 -1.53 5.66
CA ALA A 32 -10.51 -2.91 5.93
C ALA A 32 -10.23 -3.09 7.43
N PHE A 33 -11.05 -3.87 8.14
CA PHE A 33 -10.83 -4.20 9.55
C PHE A 33 -9.93 -5.43 9.70
N GLY A 34 -9.10 -5.44 10.75
CA GLY A 34 -8.11 -6.50 10.99
C GLY A 34 -6.82 -6.34 10.19
N TYR A 35 -6.69 -5.24 9.44
CA TYR A 35 -5.51 -4.93 8.62
C TYR A 35 -5.05 -3.49 8.79
N ARG A 36 -3.75 -3.23 8.65
CA ARG A 36 -3.12 -1.92 8.75
C ARG A 36 -2.23 -1.68 7.54
N ARG A 37 -2.14 -0.42 7.13
CA ARG A 37 -1.09 0.03 6.21
C ARG A 37 0.24 0.02 6.96
N SER A 38 1.31 -0.49 6.34
CA SER A 38 2.64 -0.50 6.95
C SER A 38 3.75 -0.48 5.90
N LEU A 39 4.83 0.26 6.12
CA LEU A 39 6.08 0.12 5.33
C LEU A 39 6.82 -1.17 5.74
N CYS A 40 6.24 -2.32 5.42
CA CYS A 40 6.71 -3.63 5.89
C CYS A 40 7.26 -4.53 4.78
N VAL A 41 7.52 -3.99 3.58
CA VAL A 41 8.02 -4.76 2.43
C VAL A 41 9.39 -4.26 2.03
N ARG A 42 10.39 -5.15 2.06
CA ARG A 42 11.73 -4.91 1.52
C ARG A 42 11.67 -4.87 -0.01
N SER A 43 11.70 -3.68 -0.59
CA SER A 43 11.69 -3.49 -2.05
C SER A 43 13.08 -3.73 -2.63
N TRP A 44 13.22 -4.79 -3.42
CA TRP A 44 14.48 -5.17 -4.08
C TRP A 44 14.62 -4.66 -5.51
N VAL A 45 13.55 -4.10 -6.08
CA VAL A 45 13.51 -3.71 -7.50
C VAL A 45 13.17 -2.24 -7.66
N HIS A 46 12.02 -1.82 -7.15
CA HIS A 46 11.47 -0.49 -7.47
C HIS A 46 12.06 0.62 -6.62
N ARG A 47 12.21 0.40 -5.31
CA ARG A 47 12.66 1.42 -4.35
C ARG A 47 13.94 1.05 -3.61
N GLY A 48 14.60 -0.01 -4.06
CA GLY A 48 15.89 -0.46 -3.56
C GLY A 48 16.48 -1.54 -4.45
N THR A 49 17.46 -2.24 -3.91
CA THR A 49 18.11 -3.42 -4.50
C THR A 49 18.12 -4.55 -3.47
N GLU A 50 18.44 -5.78 -3.84
CA GLU A 50 18.61 -6.87 -2.85
C GLU A 50 19.66 -6.54 -1.79
N ARG A 51 20.78 -5.91 -2.19
CA ARG A 51 21.87 -5.50 -1.29
C ARG A 51 21.51 -4.32 -0.40
N ARG A 52 20.71 -3.38 -0.91
CA ARG A 52 20.23 -2.19 -0.20
C ARG A 52 18.72 -2.04 -0.43
N PRO A 53 17.89 -2.82 0.29
CA PRO A 53 16.46 -2.82 0.09
C PRO A 53 15.84 -1.48 0.50
N GLY A 54 14.85 -1.04 -0.26
CA GLY A 54 13.94 0.01 0.19
C GLY A 54 12.81 -0.58 1.04
N LEU A 55 11.93 0.28 1.53
CA LEU A 55 10.68 -0.05 2.16
C LEU A 55 9.51 0.48 1.34
N VAL A 56 8.55 -0.40 1.05
CA VAL A 56 7.28 -0.05 0.41
C VAL A 56 6.10 -0.55 1.24
N LEU A 57 4.92 -0.03 0.95
CA LEU A 57 3.71 -0.34 1.69
C LEU A 57 3.24 -1.78 1.47
N GLY A 58 2.89 -2.47 2.55
CA GLY A 58 2.05 -3.66 2.55
C GLY A 58 0.79 -3.45 3.38
N LEU A 59 -0.22 -4.27 3.11
CA LEU A 59 -1.40 -4.42 3.98
C LEU A 59 -1.12 -5.58 4.93
N ASP A 60 -0.81 -5.26 6.17
CA ASP A 60 -0.41 -6.20 7.21
C ASP A 60 -1.54 -6.43 8.23
N TYR A 61 -1.51 -7.52 9.00
CA TYR A 61 -2.54 -7.77 10.01
C TYR A 61 -2.45 -6.80 11.19
N GLY A 62 -3.62 -6.36 11.66
CA GLY A 62 -3.82 -5.55 12.87
C GLY A 62 -4.64 -4.28 12.62
N GLY A 63 -5.42 -3.82 13.60
CA GLY A 63 -6.13 -2.54 13.55
C GLY A 63 -7.15 -2.42 12.41
N SER A 64 -7.10 -1.28 11.69
CA SER A 64 -7.91 -1.04 10.49
C SER A 64 -7.17 -0.15 9.49
N CYS A 65 -7.47 -0.31 8.20
CA CYS A 65 -6.86 0.44 7.11
C CYS A 65 -7.95 1.15 6.31
N ILE A 66 -7.85 2.47 6.20
CA ILE A 66 -8.67 3.26 5.29
C ILE A 66 -7.97 3.28 3.92
N GLY A 67 -8.69 2.92 2.88
CA GLY A 67 -8.23 2.95 1.49
C GLY A 67 -9.37 3.27 0.53
N MET A 68 -9.24 2.85 -0.72
CA MET A 68 -10.27 3.02 -1.75
C MET A 68 -10.76 1.66 -2.24
N ALA A 69 -12.07 1.49 -2.38
CA ALA A 69 -12.68 0.36 -3.06
C ALA A 69 -13.18 0.79 -4.44
N PHE A 70 -12.93 -0.05 -5.43
CA PHE A 70 -13.32 0.16 -6.82
C PHE A 70 -14.25 -0.96 -7.26
N ARG A 71 -15.46 -0.63 -7.70
CA ARG A 71 -16.36 -1.60 -8.34
C ARG A 71 -16.00 -1.71 -9.80
N VAL A 72 -15.73 -2.91 -10.27
CA VAL A 72 -15.29 -3.19 -11.63
C VAL A 72 -16.40 -3.98 -12.32
N ALA A 73 -16.69 -3.64 -13.57
CA ALA A 73 -17.67 -4.34 -14.38
C ALA A 73 -17.31 -5.84 -14.45
N SER A 74 -18.30 -6.74 -14.33
CA SER A 74 -18.04 -8.18 -14.27
C SER A 74 -17.31 -8.70 -15.52
N ALA A 75 -17.54 -8.10 -16.68
CA ALA A 75 -16.84 -8.42 -17.93
C ALA A 75 -15.33 -8.11 -17.89
N GLU A 76 -14.91 -7.11 -17.09
CA GLU A 76 -13.52 -6.68 -16.97
C GLU A 76 -12.76 -7.44 -15.86
N ARG A 77 -13.47 -8.22 -15.03
CA ARG A 77 -12.91 -8.90 -13.85
C ARG A 77 -11.62 -9.65 -14.14
N VAL A 78 -11.60 -10.46 -15.20
CA VAL A 78 -10.44 -11.29 -15.56
C VAL A 78 -9.26 -10.42 -15.98
N GLY A 79 -9.50 -9.41 -16.83
CA GLY A 79 -8.47 -8.49 -17.29
C GLY A 79 -7.85 -7.69 -16.15
N VAL A 80 -8.68 -7.12 -15.27
CA VAL A 80 -8.21 -6.37 -14.09
C VAL A 80 -7.46 -7.26 -13.11
N THR A 81 -7.93 -8.49 -12.87
CA THR A 81 -7.24 -9.43 -11.98
C THR A 81 -5.85 -9.78 -12.52
N ASN A 82 -5.73 -10.08 -13.81
CA ASN A 82 -4.44 -10.39 -14.44
C ASN A 82 -3.48 -9.20 -14.38
N TYR A 83 -3.96 -8.00 -14.72
CA TYR A 83 -3.19 -6.77 -14.61
C TYR A 83 -2.66 -6.55 -13.18
N LEU A 84 -3.51 -6.74 -12.17
CA LEU A 84 -3.12 -6.58 -10.77
C LEU A 84 -2.11 -7.64 -10.33
N ARG A 85 -2.23 -8.88 -10.80
CA ARG A 85 -1.23 -9.93 -10.53
C ARG A 85 0.13 -9.58 -11.13
N GLU A 86 0.18 -9.12 -12.37
CA GLU A 86 1.42 -8.67 -13.02
C GLU A 86 2.07 -7.50 -12.27
N ARG A 87 1.25 -6.58 -11.74
CA ARG A 87 1.70 -5.41 -11.00
C ARG A 87 2.18 -5.73 -9.59
N GLU A 88 1.45 -6.54 -8.83
CA GLU A 88 1.65 -6.72 -7.40
C GLU A 88 2.42 -8.02 -7.08
N LEU A 89 2.29 -9.09 -7.87
CA LEU A 89 2.89 -10.40 -7.58
C LEU A 89 4.25 -10.63 -8.24
N VAL A 90 4.96 -9.57 -8.66
CA VAL A 90 6.29 -9.67 -9.29
C VAL A 90 7.25 -10.55 -8.50
N THR A 91 7.26 -10.43 -7.17
CA THR A 91 8.07 -11.26 -6.27
C THR A 91 7.25 -12.19 -5.40
N HIS A 92 5.92 -12.22 -5.55
CA HIS A 92 4.99 -12.99 -4.71
C HIS A 92 5.07 -12.67 -3.20
N VAL A 93 5.62 -11.51 -2.84
CA VAL A 93 5.64 -11.02 -1.46
C VAL A 93 4.23 -10.72 -0.91
N TYR A 94 3.27 -10.47 -1.79
CA TYR A 94 1.86 -10.35 -1.43
C TYR A 94 1.08 -11.62 -1.77
N LYS A 95 0.02 -11.87 -1.01
CA LYS A 95 -1.00 -12.87 -1.27
C LYS A 95 -2.28 -12.19 -1.71
N GLU A 96 -2.81 -12.69 -2.82
CA GLU A 96 -4.15 -12.33 -3.27
C GLU A 96 -5.20 -12.88 -2.27
N ARG A 97 -6.10 -11.99 -1.83
CA ARG A 97 -7.15 -12.30 -0.85
C ARG A 97 -8.44 -11.56 -1.21
N THR A 98 -9.55 -12.28 -1.17
CA THR A 98 -10.87 -11.65 -1.11
C THR A 98 -11.25 -11.50 0.35
N MET A 99 -11.50 -10.26 0.77
CA MET A 99 -11.75 -9.92 2.17
C MET A 99 -12.85 -8.86 2.29
N PRO A 100 -13.62 -8.85 3.40
CA PRO A 100 -14.67 -7.88 3.58
C PRO A 100 -14.11 -6.47 3.84
N VAL A 101 -14.65 -5.48 3.15
CA VAL A 101 -14.40 -4.05 3.41
C VAL A 101 -15.71 -3.32 3.65
N GLN A 102 -15.67 -2.29 4.49
CA GLN A 102 -16.81 -1.40 4.74
C GLN A 102 -16.66 -0.15 3.89
N LEU A 103 -17.62 0.10 2.99
CA LEU A 103 -17.67 1.27 2.13
C LEU A 103 -18.19 2.49 2.93
N SER A 104 -17.85 3.68 2.47
CA SER A 104 -18.23 4.94 3.13
C SER A 104 -19.74 5.22 3.11
N ASP A 105 -20.49 4.54 2.25
CA ASP A 105 -21.96 4.60 2.20
C ASP A 105 -22.65 3.59 3.13
N GLY A 106 -21.86 2.85 3.93
CA GLY A 106 -22.36 1.87 4.90
C GLY A 106 -22.47 0.45 4.37
N ARG A 107 -22.31 0.20 3.06
CA ARG A 107 -22.28 -1.17 2.52
C ARG A 107 -21.05 -1.94 3.01
N ARG A 108 -21.19 -3.26 3.13
CA ARG A 108 -20.07 -4.18 3.36
C ARG A 108 -19.98 -5.13 2.17
N VAL A 109 -18.85 -5.12 1.48
CA VAL A 109 -18.65 -5.89 0.24
C VAL A 109 -17.38 -6.74 0.33
N PRO A 110 -17.33 -7.91 -0.31
CA PRO A 110 -16.08 -8.63 -0.52
C PRO A 110 -15.24 -7.92 -1.58
N ALA A 111 -13.96 -7.66 -1.28
CA ALA A 111 -13.04 -7.01 -2.22
C ALA A 111 -11.72 -7.78 -2.34
N LEU A 112 -11.21 -7.85 -3.57
CA LEU A 112 -9.86 -8.33 -3.87
C LEU A 112 -8.82 -7.35 -3.32
N ALA A 113 -7.89 -7.85 -2.54
CA ALA A 113 -6.76 -7.10 -2.01
C ALA A 113 -5.49 -7.95 -2.06
N TYR A 114 -4.34 -7.28 -2.00
CA TYR A 114 -3.03 -7.90 -1.88
C TYR A 114 -2.51 -7.69 -0.46
N VAL A 115 -2.36 -8.78 0.30
CA VAL A 115 -1.97 -8.76 1.71
C VAL A 115 -0.54 -9.26 1.82
N ILE A 116 0.28 -8.67 2.68
CA ILE A 116 1.67 -9.12 2.87
C ILE A 116 1.74 -10.58 3.35
N ASP A 117 2.59 -11.39 2.73
CA ASP A 117 2.96 -12.69 3.28
C ASP A 117 4.05 -12.53 4.35
N ARG A 118 3.68 -12.69 5.62
CA ARG A 118 4.61 -12.60 6.75
C ARG A 118 5.70 -13.67 6.75
N ASN A 119 5.52 -14.77 6.00
CA ASN A 119 6.54 -15.83 5.85
C ASN A 119 7.52 -15.55 4.70
N HIS A 120 7.30 -14.49 3.93
CA HIS A 120 8.15 -14.16 2.80
C HIS A 120 9.44 -13.47 3.24
N VAL A 121 10.56 -13.78 2.59
CA VAL A 121 11.89 -13.19 2.89
C VAL A 121 11.94 -11.66 2.77
N GLN A 122 11.04 -11.08 1.99
CA GLN A 122 10.91 -9.62 1.84
C GLN A 122 10.01 -8.97 2.92
N TYR A 123 9.40 -9.73 3.83
CA TYR A 123 8.69 -9.14 4.94
C TYR A 123 9.68 -8.50 5.93
N ALA A 124 9.54 -7.20 6.16
CA ALA A 124 10.41 -6.43 7.05
C ALA A 124 9.95 -6.46 8.51
N GLY A 125 8.76 -7.02 8.80
CA GLY A 125 8.18 -6.99 10.15
C GLY A 125 7.71 -5.59 10.56
N ALA A 126 7.56 -5.42 11.87
CA ALA A 126 7.34 -4.11 12.48
C ALA A 126 8.70 -3.43 12.71
N LEU A 127 8.89 -2.26 12.11
CA LEU A 127 10.06 -1.42 12.30
C LEU A 127 9.70 -0.20 13.15
N SER A 128 10.66 0.33 13.89
CA SER A 128 10.52 1.67 14.46
C SER A 128 10.53 2.72 13.34
N ALA A 129 9.98 3.91 13.61
CA ALA A 129 9.94 4.98 12.62
C ALA A 129 11.35 5.43 12.22
N GLU A 130 12.30 5.42 13.16
CA GLU A 130 13.71 5.77 12.96
C GLU A 130 14.42 4.74 12.07
N ALA A 131 14.24 3.44 12.35
CA ALA A 131 14.84 2.38 11.55
C ALA A 131 14.30 2.37 10.11
N ALA A 132 12.99 2.61 9.96
CA ALA A 132 12.36 2.77 8.66
C ALA A 132 12.91 4.00 7.92
N ALA A 133 13.03 5.15 8.59
CA ALA A 133 13.58 6.38 8.01
C ALA A 133 15.04 6.20 7.56
N ALA A 134 15.88 5.56 8.38
CA ALA A 134 17.29 5.29 8.02
C ALA A 134 17.41 4.43 6.74
N THR A 135 16.54 3.41 6.60
CA THR A 135 16.48 2.58 5.40
C THR A 135 16.02 3.39 4.19
N VAL A 136 14.91 4.12 4.34
CA VAL A 136 14.29 4.91 3.27
C VAL A 136 15.20 6.05 2.79
N ALA A 137 15.99 6.66 3.67
CA ALA A 137 16.86 7.78 3.35
C ALA A 137 17.93 7.45 2.30
N THR A 138 18.38 6.19 2.26
CA THR A 138 19.54 5.78 1.47
C THR A 138 19.20 4.84 0.31
N ALA A 139 17.99 4.28 0.29
CA ALA A 139 17.57 3.31 -0.71
C ALA A 139 17.13 3.96 -2.03
N VAL A 140 17.60 3.39 -3.14
CA VAL A 140 17.24 3.78 -4.51
C VAL A 140 17.07 2.51 -5.33
N GLY A 141 16.00 2.44 -6.11
CA GLY A 141 15.74 1.34 -7.04
C GLY A 141 15.43 1.83 -8.44
N LYS A 142 14.96 0.92 -9.30
CA LYS A 142 14.62 1.20 -10.70
C LYS A 142 13.58 2.31 -10.87
N SER A 143 12.69 2.49 -9.91
CA SER A 143 11.64 3.52 -9.94
C SER A 143 12.01 4.80 -9.18
N GLY A 144 13.29 4.97 -8.83
CA GLY A 144 13.84 6.16 -8.19
C GLY A 144 14.03 6.02 -6.69
N ASN A 145 14.13 7.17 -6.02
CA ASN A 145 14.46 7.25 -4.61
C ASN A 145 13.31 6.74 -3.72
N ASN A 146 13.63 6.06 -2.62
CA ASN A 146 12.63 5.59 -1.67
C ASN A 146 12.05 6.72 -0.82
N ARG A 147 12.84 7.75 -0.51
CA ARG A 147 12.39 8.97 0.18
C ARG A 147 11.24 9.63 -0.57
N GLU A 148 11.40 9.84 -1.88
CA GLU A 148 10.36 10.41 -2.73
C GLU A 148 9.09 9.57 -2.71
N TYR A 149 9.23 8.23 -2.75
CA TYR A 149 8.08 7.34 -2.63
C TYR A 149 7.29 7.55 -1.33
N VAL A 150 7.98 7.65 -0.19
CA VAL A 150 7.32 7.85 1.11
C VAL A 150 6.67 9.22 1.20
N LEU A 151 7.36 10.27 0.77
CA LEU A 151 6.83 11.64 0.80
C LEU A 151 5.63 11.81 -0.14
N ASN A 152 5.69 11.27 -1.36
CA ASN A 152 4.57 11.31 -2.30
C ASN A 152 3.38 10.47 -1.79
N THR A 153 3.65 9.33 -1.17
CA THR A 153 2.61 8.51 -0.53
C THR A 153 1.88 9.31 0.55
N LEU A 154 2.62 10.00 1.43
CA LEU A 154 2.02 10.86 2.46
C LEU A 154 1.21 12.02 1.88
N ALA A 155 1.71 12.66 0.82
CA ALA A 155 1.00 13.73 0.14
C ALA A 155 -0.36 13.24 -0.38
N HIS A 156 -0.40 12.10 -1.07
CA HIS A 156 -1.65 11.51 -1.54
C HIS A 156 -2.59 11.08 -0.40
N LEU A 157 -2.05 10.52 0.69
CA LEU A 157 -2.87 10.20 1.87
C LEU A 157 -3.53 11.46 2.44
N LYS A 158 -2.77 12.56 2.56
CA LYS A 158 -3.26 13.85 3.04
C LYS A 158 -4.32 14.44 2.11
N GLU A 159 -4.13 14.40 0.80
CA GLU A 159 -5.12 14.82 -0.20
C GLU A 159 -6.45 14.07 -0.08
N MET A 160 -6.37 12.79 0.30
CA MET A 160 -7.55 11.94 0.53
C MET A 160 -8.12 12.07 1.96
N GLY A 161 -7.58 12.95 2.80
CA GLY A 161 -8.00 13.11 4.19
C GLY A 161 -7.63 11.94 5.12
N ILE A 162 -6.70 11.08 4.70
CA ILE A 162 -6.24 9.93 5.47
C ILE A 162 -5.00 10.33 6.28
N ARG A 163 -5.11 10.26 7.61
CA ARG A 163 -3.99 10.43 8.54
C ARG A 163 -3.31 9.09 8.79
N ASP A 164 -1.98 9.08 8.74
CA ASP A 164 -1.15 7.91 9.08
C ASP A 164 0.03 8.36 9.94
N HIS A 165 -0.18 8.41 11.26
CA HIS A 165 0.76 9.02 12.20
C HIS A 165 2.15 8.36 12.18
N TRP A 166 2.20 7.04 12.02
CA TRP A 166 3.48 6.34 11.95
C TRP A 166 4.24 6.69 10.68
N LEU A 167 3.57 6.80 9.53
CA LEU A 167 4.22 7.22 8.29
C LEU A 167 4.63 8.71 8.35
N GLU A 168 3.81 9.57 8.96
CA GLU A 168 4.14 10.98 9.25
C GLU A 168 5.43 11.08 10.08
N GLU A 169 5.59 10.22 11.09
CA GLU A 169 6.79 10.13 11.95
C GLU A 169 8.04 9.67 11.17
N VAL A 170 7.90 8.65 10.29
CA VAL A 170 8.99 8.25 9.38
C VAL A 170 9.45 9.43 8.52
N ALA A 171 8.54 10.21 7.97
CA ALA A 171 8.89 11.37 7.15
C ALA A 171 9.51 12.53 7.94
N ALA A 172 9.08 12.75 9.18
CA ALA A 172 9.73 13.71 10.08
C ALA A 172 11.20 13.32 10.32
N ASN A 173 11.47 12.04 10.61
CA ASN A 173 12.82 11.52 10.81
C ASN A 173 13.71 11.62 9.56
N LEU A 174 13.14 11.49 8.35
CA LEU A 174 13.87 11.72 7.08
C LEU A 174 14.33 13.17 6.90
N THR A 175 13.61 14.13 7.48
CA THR A 175 13.91 15.56 7.38
C THR A 175 14.95 15.97 8.41
N ALA A 176 14.81 15.48 9.65
CA ALA A 176 15.78 15.71 10.72
C ALA A 176 17.18 15.16 10.37
N GLY A 177 17.25 13.95 9.81
CA GLY A 177 18.52 13.34 9.38
C GLY A 177 19.20 14.11 8.24
N ALA A 178 18.44 14.66 7.29
CA ALA A 178 18.98 15.46 6.18
C ALA A 178 19.62 16.77 6.66
N ALA A 179 19.01 17.43 7.64
CA ALA A 179 19.52 18.66 8.24
C ALA A 179 20.85 18.43 9.00
N ALA A 180 21.00 17.29 9.68
CA ALA A 180 22.22 16.93 10.38
C ALA A 180 23.39 16.61 9.41
N SER A 181 23.11 15.97 8.28
CA SER A 181 24.14 15.65 7.26
C SER A 181 24.56 16.83 6.38
N ALA A 182 23.79 17.91 6.33
CA ALA A 182 24.14 19.12 5.58
C ALA A 182 24.98 20.12 6.38
N GLN A 183 25.18 19.86 7.69
CA GLN A 183 25.96 20.68 8.62
C GLN A 183 27.31 20.02 9.00
N ALA A 184 27.61 18.85 8.45
CA ALA A 184 28.85 18.09 8.61
C ALA A 184 29.66 18.13 7.31
#